data_AF-A0A0D2LZE7-F1
#
_entry.id   AF-A0A0D2LZE7-F1
#
_cell.length_a   1.000
_cell.length_b   1.000
_cell.length_c   1.000
_cell.angle_alpha   90.00
_cell.angle_beta   90.00
_cell.angle_gamma   90.00
#
_symmetry.space_group_name_H-M   'P 1'
#
loop_
_entity.id
_entity.type
_entity.pdbx_description
1 polymer ?
#
loop_
_entity_poly.entity_id
_entity_poly.type
_entity_poly.pdbx_seq_one_letter_code
_entity_poly.pdbx_strand_id
1 'polypeptide(L)'
;MWADPSVVEEARGYLADAPNVSVVAMPINDGWLRDWGPTCIARTNPETGKREVAGVHWDYDCYGAPGKIRDGRPAMMPNWDKDYAAGRAVLEHYGLPVFECPLHLEGGSIHSDGQG
;
A
#
# COMPACT_ATOMS: atom_id res chain seq x y z
N MET A 1 -1.70 -4.82 -11.37
CA MET A 1 -2.68 -5.30 -10.38
C MET A 1 -1.97 -6.19 -9.38
N TRP A 2 -2.16 -5.93 -8.10
CA TRP A 2 -1.79 -6.85 -7.02
C TRP A 2 -2.98 -7.76 -6.74
N ALA A 3 -2.74 -9.05 -6.60
CA ALA A 3 -3.79 -10.02 -6.32
C ALA A 3 -3.29 -11.04 -5.29
N ASP A 4 -4.17 -11.47 -4.39
CA ASP A 4 -3.84 -12.55 -3.47
C ASP A 4 -3.40 -13.81 -4.26
N PRO A 5 -2.39 -14.57 -3.80
CA PRO A 5 -1.92 -15.76 -4.50
C PRO A 5 -3.01 -16.79 -4.79
N SER A 6 -4.09 -16.84 -4.00
CA SER A 6 -5.20 -17.77 -4.23
C SER A 6 -6.03 -17.48 -5.49
N VAL A 7 -5.98 -16.25 -6.01
CA VAL A 7 -6.81 -15.81 -7.16
C VAL A 7 -5.98 -15.21 -8.30
N VAL A 8 -4.64 -15.18 -8.19
CA VAL A 8 -3.76 -14.50 -9.16
C VAL A 8 -3.89 -15.04 -10.59
N GLU A 9 -4.06 -16.35 -10.77
CA GLU A 9 -4.20 -16.97 -12.10
C GLU A 9 -5.57 -16.69 -12.70
N GLU A 10 -6.63 -16.63 -11.89
CA GLU A 10 -7.95 -16.20 -12.34
C GLU A 10 -7.92 -14.73 -12.79
N ALA A 11 -7.29 -13.85 -12.00
CA ALA A 11 -7.11 -12.44 -12.35
C ALA A 11 -6.29 -12.26 -13.64
N ARG A 12 -5.26 -13.08 -13.88
CA ARG A 12 -4.53 -13.12 -15.15
C ARG A 12 -5.42 -13.52 -16.32
N GLY A 13 -6.31 -14.48 -16.12
CA GLY A 13 -7.29 -14.89 -17.12
C GLY A 13 -8.23 -13.75 -17.53
N TYR A 14 -8.80 -13.02 -16.56
CA TYR A 14 -9.68 -11.88 -16.84
C TYR A 14 -8.99 -10.69 -17.49
N LEU A 15 -7.66 -10.57 -17.35
CA LEU A 15 -6.87 -9.44 -17.85
C LEU A 15 -5.96 -9.84 -19.03
N ALA A 16 -6.18 -11.00 -19.64
CA ALA A 16 -5.32 -11.54 -20.69
C ALA A 16 -5.28 -10.66 -21.95
N ASP A 17 -6.34 -9.91 -22.23
CA ASP A 17 -6.48 -8.97 -23.34
C ASP A 17 -6.11 -7.52 -22.97
N ALA A 18 -5.61 -7.28 -21.75
CA ALA A 18 -5.14 -5.99 -21.27
C ALA A 18 -3.60 -5.91 -21.30
N PRO A 19 -2.97 -5.59 -22.46
CA PRO A 19 -1.52 -5.71 -22.65
C PRO A 19 -0.66 -4.80 -21.76
N ASN A 20 -1.27 -3.78 -21.15
CA ASN A 20 -0.59 -2.83 -20.26
C ASN A 20 -0.82 -3.14 -18.77
N VAL A 21 -1.42 -4.28 -18.43
CA VAL A 21 -1.71 -4.67 -17.05
C VAL A 21 -0.89 -5.90 -16.67
N SER A 22 0.10 -5.70 -15.79
CA SER A 22 0.79 -6.81 -15.14
C SER A 22 0.02 -7.26 -13.90
N VAL A 23 -0.23 -8.56 -13.76
CA VAL A 23 -0.84 -9.16 -12.56
C VAL A 23 0.24 -9.87 -11.73
N VAL A 24 0.45 -9.37 -10.52
CA VAL A 24 1.51 -9.83 -9.61
C VAL A 24 0.88 -10.38 -8.34
N ALA A 25 1.31 -11.57 -7.94
CA ALA A 25 0.89 -12.19 -6.68
C ALA A 25 1.44 -11.39 -5.49
N MET A 26 0.56 -11.03 -4.56
CA MET A 26 0.90 -10.32 -3.33
C MET A 26 -0.05 -10.82 -2.24
N PRO A 27 0.43 -11.44 -1.16
CA PRO A 27 -0.43 -11.79 -0.02
C PRO A 27 -1.07 -10.53 0.54
N ILE A 28 -2.40 -10.48 0.55
CA ILE A 28 -3.20 -9.36 1.08
C ILE A 28 -4.38 -9.94 1.85
N ASN A 29 -4.91 -9.20 2.82
CA ASN A 29 -6.18 -9.55 3.47
C ASN A 29 -7.36 -8.85 2.77
N ASP A 30 -7.17 -7.62 2.25
CA ASP A 30 -8.20 -6.90 1.49
C ASP A 30 -7.63 -6.00 0.37
N GLY A 31 -8.44 -5.69 -0.64
CA GLY A 31 -8.05 -4.96 -1.86
C GLY A 31 -7.90 -3.43 -1.75
N TRP A 32 -7.76 -2.88 -0.53
CA TRP A 32 -7.72 -1.41 -0.28
C TRP A 32 -6.30 -0.80 -0.33
N LEU A 33 -5.57 -1.00 -1.43
CA LEU A 33 -4.20 -0.46 -1.60
C LEU A 33 -4.09 1.06 -1.37
N ARG A 34 -5.17 1.83 -1.55
CA ARG A 34 -5.20 3.26 -1.22
C ARG A 34 -4.83 3.54 0.24
N ASP A 35 -5.20 2.65 1.15
CA ASP A 35 -5.12 2.85 2.59
C ASP A 35 -3.91 2.17 3.21
N TRP A 36 -3.70 0.89 2.94
CA TRP A 36 -2.55 0.13 3.44
C TRP A 36 -1.30 0.26 2.56
N GLY A 37 -1.44 0.77 1.33
CA GLY A 37 -0.32 0.99 0.42
C GLY A 37 0.53 2.20 0.79
N PRO A 38 1.71 2.33 0.17
CA PRO A 38 2.62 3.42 0.46
C PRO A 38 2.14 4.75 -0.14
N THR A 39 2.49 5.85 0.53
CA THR A 39 2.38 7.20 -0.07
C THR A 39 3.69 7.55 -0.75
N CYS A 40 3.70 7.60 -2.08
CA CYS A 40 4.88 8.02 -2.83
C CYS A 40 5.15 9.51 -2.65
N ILE A 41 6.39 9.85 -2.31
CA ILE A 41 6.92 11.21 -2.29
C ILE A 41 7.98 11.35 -3.37
N ALA A 42 8.21 12.58 -3.83
CA ALA A 42 9.20 12.80 -4.86
C ALA A 42 9.82 14.19 -4.74
N ARG A 43 11.07 14.29 -5.18
CA ARG A 43 11.80 15.54 -5.30
C ARG A 43 12.54 15.60 -6.62
N THR A 44 12.77 16.79 -7.14
CA THR A 44 13.76 17.00 -8.19
C THR A 44 15.07 17.35 -7.49
N ASN A 45 16.10 16.53 -7.72
CA ASN A 45 17.42 16.80 -7.18
C ASN A 45 17.94 18.12 -7.78
N PRO A 46 18.28 19.13 -6.95
CA PRO A 46 18.63 20.47 -7.44
C PRO A 46 19.97 20.51 -8.17
N GLU A 47 20.88 19.56 -7.88
CA GLU A 47 22.20 19.49 -8.50
C GLU A 47 22.17 18.76 -9.84
N THR A 48 21.39 17.68 -9.93
CA THR A 48 21.36 16.81 -11.12
C THR A 48 20.15 17.03 -12.02
N GLY A 49 19.11 17.74 -11.54
CA GLY A 49 17.83 17.89 -12.21
C GLY A 49 17.00 16.62 -12.32
N LYS A 50 17.44 15.50 -11.75
CA LYS A 50 16.76 14.20 -11.84
C LYS A 50 15.59 14.12 -10.85
N ARG A 51 14.48 13.52 -11.29
CA ARG A 51 13.35 13.18 -10.41
C ARG A 51 13.70 11.95 -9.59
N GLU A 52 13.66 12.09 -8.28
CA GLU A 52 13.84 11.01 -7.31
C GLU A 52 12.48 10.72 -6.66
N VAL A 53 12.15 9.43 -6.53
CA VAL A 53 10.90 8.95 -5.92
C VAL A 53 11.25 8.01 -4.77
N ALA A 54 10.52 8.14 -3.68
CA ALA A 54 10.57 7.24 -2.53
C ALA A 54 9.14 7.00 -2.03
N GLY A 55 8.95 6.03 -1.13
CA GLY A 55 7.66 5.76 -0.51
C GLY A 55 7.72 5.93 1.00
N VAL A 56 6.65 6.50 1.57
CA VAL A 56 6.38 6.41 3.00
C VAL A 56 5.52 5.17 3.24
N HIS A 57 6.00 4.30 4.11
CA HIS A 57 5.27 3.13 4.61
C HIS A 57 4.68 3.49 5.98
N TRP A 58 3.36 3.54 6.05
CA TRP A 58 2.60 3.89 7.26
C TRP A 58 2.31 2.64 8.09
N ASP A 59 2.06 2.85 9.39
CA ASP A 59 1.64 1.77 10.27
C ASP A 59 0.13 1.48 10.12
N TYR A 60 -0.24 0.65 9.15
CA TYR A 60 -1.64 0.26 8.94
C TYR A 60 -2.15 -0.64 10.08
N ASP A 61 -3.25 -0.23 10.74
CA ASP A 61 -3.84 -0.94 11.88
C ASP A 61 -5.29 -1.41 11.63
N CYS A 62 -5.69 -1.54 10.37
CA CYS A 62 -7.06 -1.91 9.98
C CYS A 62 -8.12 -0.93 10.51
N TYR A 63 -7.88 0.36 10.29
CA TYR A 63 -8.81 1.45 10.62
C TYR A 63 -9.14 1.49 12.11
N GLY A 64 -8.12 1.40 12.97
CA GLY A 64 -8.27 1.44 14.43
C GLY A 64 -8.65 0.10 15.07
N ALA A 65 -8.38 -1.05 14.43
CA ALA A 65 -8.81 -2.35 14.92
C ALA A 65 -8.33 -2.67 16.37
N PRO A 66 -7.07 -2.41 16.76
CA PRO A 66 -6.63 -2.65 18.15
C PRO A 66 -7.49 -1.93 19.20
N GLY A 67 -7.81 -0.66 18.95
CA GLY A 67 -8.66 0.15 19.84
C GLY A 67 -10.12 -0.32 19.83
N LYS A 68 -10.67 -0.60 18.66
CA LYS A 68 -12.04 -1.13 18.52
C LYS A 68 -12.21 -2.44 19.28
N ILE A 69 -11.29 -3.39 19.10
CA ILE A 69 -11.30 -4.70 19.76
C ILE A 69 -11.24 -4.54 21.28
N ARG A 70 -10.30 -3.73 21.79
CA ARG A 70 -10.17 -3.44 23.22
C ARG A 70 -11.48 -2.89 23.82
N ASP A 71 -12.17 -2.05 23.07
CA ASP A 71 -13.41 -1.41 23.51
C ASP A 71 -14.67 -2.26 23.22
N GLY A 72 -14.52 -3.52 22.79
CA GLY A 72 -15.64 -4.41 22.46
C GLY A 72 -16.42 -4.01 21.21
N ARG A 73 -15.85 -3.18 20.34
CA ARG A 73 -16.43 -2.72 19.07
C ARG A 73 -15.96 -3.62 17.92
N PRO A 74 -16.78 -3.79 16.86
CA PRO A 74 -16.38 -4.58 15.70
C PRO A 74 -15.18 -3.94 14.98
N ALA A 75 -14.15 -4.74 14.70
CA ALA A 75 -13.08 -4.40 13.77
C ALA A 75 -13.48 -4.84 12.34
N MET A 76 -12.88 -4.21 11.32
CA MET A 76 -13.12 -4.59 9.93
C MET A 76 -12.60 -6.01 9.65
N MET A 77 -11.39 -6.30 10.13
CA MET A 77 -10.81 -7.64 10.11
C MET A 77 -10.11 -7.93 11.44
N PRO A 78 -10.04 -9.20 11.86
CA PRO A 78 -9.33 -9.59 13.07
C PRO A 78 -7.80 -9.59 12.91
N ASN A 79 -7.30 -9.61 11.67
CA ASN A 79 -5.87 -9.56 11.32
C ASN A 79 -5.69 -8.78 10.01
N TRP A 80 -4.60 -8.02 9.91
CA TRP A 80 -4.22 -7.17 8.78
C TRP A 80 -2.71 -7.22 8.49
N ASP A 81 -2.00 -8.19 9.08
CA ASP A 81 -0.56 -8.42 8.91
C ASP A 81 -0.09 -8.43 7.44
N LYS A 82 -0.86 -9.08 6.56
CA LYS A 82 -0.56 -9.14 5.12
C LYS A 82 -0.71 -7.79 4.45
N ASP A 83 -1.70 -6.98 4.82
CA ASP A 83 -1.90 -5.65 4.22
C ASP A 83 -0.77 -4.72 4.61
N TYR A 84 -0.38 -4.73 5.90
CA TYR A 84 0.79 -4.01 6.39
C TYR A 84 2.06 -4.46 5.65
N ALA A 85 2.34 -5.77 5.57
CA ALA A 85 3.50 -6.28 4.86
C ALA A 85 3.47 -5.96 3.35
N ALA A 86 2.29 -6.01 2.72
CA ALA A 86 2.10 -5.69 1.30
C ALA A 86 2.39 -4.21 1.01
N GLY A 87 2.02 -3.29 1.91
CA GLY A 87 2.32 -1.87 1.79
C GLY A 87 3.82 -1.62 1.57
N ARG A 88 4.67 -2.25 2.39
CA ARG A 88 6.12 -2.22 2.21
C ARG A 88 6.58 -2.96 0.95
N ALA A 89 6.05 -4.16 0.70
CA ALA A 89 6.47 -4.99 -0.43
C ALA A 89 6.23 -4.33 -1.80
N VAL A 90 5.24 -3.44 -1.92
CA VAL A 90 5.03 -2.63 -3.13
C VAL A 90 6.26 -1.78 -3.44
N LEU A 91 6.86 -1.13 -2.43
CA LEU A 91 8.06 -0.30 -2.63
C LEU A 91 9.28 -1.14 -2.99
N GLU A 92 9.44 -2.27 -2.31
CA GLU A 92 10.53 -3.22 -2.56
C GLU A 92 10.47 -3.81 -3.98
N HIS A 93 9.26 -4.12 -4.48
CA HIS A 93 9.06 -4.59 -5.85
C HIS A 93 9.58 -3.62 -6.91
N TYR A 94 9.42 -2.31 -6.67
CA TYR A 94 9.92 -1.27 -7.58
C TYR A 94 11.35 -0.78 -7.24
N GLY A 95 11.99 -1.35 -6.22
CA GLY A 95 13.32 -0.91 -5.76
C GLY A 95 13.35 0.53 -5.24
N LEU A 96 12.24 1.02 -4.70
CA LEU A 96 12.13 2.40 -4.20
C LEU A 96 12.68 2.50 -2.77
N PRO A 97 13.35 3.62 -2.42
CA PRO A 97 13.69 3.91 -1.03
C PRO A 97 12.44 3.96 -0.15
N VAL A 98 12.53 3.37 1.04
CA VAL A 98 11.43 3.27 2.01
C VAL A 98 11.71 4.17 3.21
N PHE A 99 10.75 5.03 3.53
CA PHE A 99 10.69 5.73 4.81
C PHE A 99 9.64 5.07 5.69
N GLU A 100 10.09 4.41 6.76
CA GLU A 100 9.21 3.85 7.77
C GLU A 100 8.62 4.95 8.65
N CYS A 101 7.29 4.99 8.77
CA CYS A 101 6.59 5.93 9.63
C CYS A 101 5.75 5.16 10.66
N PRO A 102 6.09 5.22 11.96
CA PRO A 102 5.36 4.50 13.01
C PRO A 102 4.01 5.13 13.38
N LEU A 103 3.47 6.01 12.53
CA LEU A 103 2.18 6.64 12.73
C LEU A 103 1.09 5.80 12.06
N HIS A 104 0.01 5.53 12.79
CA HIS A 104 -1.20 4.96 12.21
C HIS A 104 -1.86 5.96 11.27
N LEU A 105 -1.82 5.67 9.98
CA LEU A 105 -2.37 6.52 8.94
C LEU A 105 -2.72 5.71 7.71
N GLU A 106 -3.91 5.92 7.17
CA GLU A 106 -4.32 5.40 5.89
C GLU A 106 -4.16 6.46 4.80
N GLY A 107 -3.60 6.10 3.64
CA GLY A 107 -3.39 7.04 2.54
C GLY A 107 -4.68 7.72 2.07
N GLY A 108 -5.84 7.07 2.16
CA GLY A 108 -7.14 7.65 1.83
C GLY A 108 -7.66 8.70 2.82
N SER A 109 -7.04 8.83 4.00
CA SER A 109 -7.44 9.80 5.04
C SER A 109 -6.82 11.19 4.85
N ILE A 110 -5.86 11.34 3.93
CA ILE A 110 -5.13 12.58 3.70
C ILE A 110 -5.18 13.01 2.23
N HIS A 111 -5.07 14.32 2.00
CA HIS A 111 -4.89 14.92 0.68
C HIS A 111 -3.78 15.97 0.77
N SER A 112 -3.01 16.13 -0.30
CA SER A 112 -2.00 17.19 -0.43
C SER A 112 -2.16 17.90 -1.78
N ASP A 113 -1.96 19.21 -1.79
CA ASP A 113 -1.86 20.03 -3.00
C ASP A 113 -0.42 20.12 -3.55
N GLY A 114 0.55 19.57 -2.81
CA GLY A 114 1.97 19.59 -3.13
C GLY A 114 2.70 20.91 -2.84
N GLN A 115 2.10 21.84 -2.07
CA GLN A 115 2.67 23.17 -1.81
C GLN A 115 3.14 23.42 -0.37
N GLY A 116 3.01 22.40 0.51
CA GLY A 116 3.30 22.53 1.95
C GLY A 116 2.17 23.18 2.72
#